data_AF-A0AAE0AAU6-F1
#
_entry.id   AF-A0AAE0AAU6-F1
#
_cell.length_a   1.000
_cell.length_b   1.000
_cell.length_c   1.000
_cell.angle_alpha   90.00
_cell.angle_beta   90.00
_cell.angle_gamma   90.00
#
_symmetry.space_group_name_H-M   'P 1'
#
loop_
_entity.id
_entity.type
_entity.pdbx_description
1 polymer ?
#
loop_
_entity_poly.entity_id
_entity_poly.type
_entity_poly.pdbx_seq_one_letter_code
_entity_poly.pdbx_strand_id
1 'polypeptide(L)'
;MIDGTDSAFQSWNSLEEQLLPMTKEKEIILNESQMSLKKGNLSLDEYLRKFKNICYSLAAVKNPVDEINKVFKLARGLGPKYKDFSYCYASTSSIPIL
;
A
#
# COMPACT_ATOMS: atom_id res chain seq x y z
N MET A 1 -11.94 -6.94 -47.21
CA MET A 1 -12.81 -6.14 -46.33
C MET A 1 -12.13 -6.12 -44.98
N ILE A 2 -11.32 -5.10 -44.74
CA ILE A 2 -10.59 -4.90 -43.47
C ILE A 2 -11.15 -3.60 -42.90
N ASP A 3 -11.82 -3.64 -41.75
CA ASP A 3 -12.33 -2.44 -41.12
C ASP A 3 -11.16 -1.69 -40.47
N GLY A 4 -10.68 -0.67 -41.18
CA GLY A 4 -9.58 0.18 -40.74
C GLY A 4 -10.08 1.29 -39.83
N THR A 5 -10.58 0.96 -38.63
CA THR A 5 -10.86 1.97 -37.60
C THR A 5 -10.43 1.51 -36.21
N ASP A 6 -9.15 1.14 -36.05
CA ASP A 6 -8.52 1.13 -34.73
C ASP A 6 -8.29 2.60 -34.32
N SER A 7 -9.35 3.23 -33.82
CA SER A 7 -9.25 4.59 -33.29
C SER A 7 -8.31 4.55 -32.09
N ALA A 8 -7.45 5.55 -31.93
CA ALA A 8 -6.57 5.66 -30.76
C ALA A 8 -7.33 5.52 -29.43
N PHE A 9 -8.63 5.87 -29.41
CA PHE A 9 -9.54 5.64 -28.29
C PHE A 9 -9.78 4.14 -28.00
N GLN A 10 -10.00 3.31 -29.02
CA GLN A 10 -10.21 1.87 -28.86
C GLN A 10 -8.92 1.16 -28.44
N SER A 11 -7.78 1.53 -29.04
CA SER A 11 -6.49 0.99 -28.60
C SER A 11 -6.20 1.37 -27.15
N TRP A 12 -6.46 2.63 -26.76
CA TRP A 12 -6.32 3.10 -25.38
C TRP A 12 -7.24 2.35 -24.42
N ASN A 13 -8.51 2.16 -24.77
CA ASN A 13 -9.48 1.46 -23.93
C ASN A 13 -9.11 -0.03 -23.77
N SER A 14 -8.62 -0.69 -24.83
CA SER A 14 -8.16 -2.08 -24.73
C SER A 14 -6.91 -2.21 -23.85
N LEU A 15 -5.98 -1.25 -23.93
CA LEU A 15 -4.83 -1.20 -23.02
C LEU A 15 -5.27 -0.97 -21.58
N GLU A 16 -6.21 -0.05 -21.35
CA GLU A 16 -6.76 0.22 -20.02
C GLU A 16 -7.44 -1.02 -19.43
N GLU A 17 -8.29 -1.72 -20.20
CA GLU A 17 -8.95 -2.96 -19.77
C GLU A 17 -7.96 -4.07 -19.43
N GLN A 18 -6.81 -4.15 -20.09
CA GLN A 18 -5.76 -5.13 -19.76
C GLN A 18 -4.92 -4.70 -18.54
N LEU A 19 -4.69 -3.40 -18.37
CA LEU A 19 -3.90 -2.84 -17.27
C LEU A 19 -4.68 -2.79 -15.95
N LEU A 20 -6.01 -2.64 -16.00
CA LEU A 20 -6.87 -2.56 -14.81
C LEU A 20 -6.79 -3.84 -13.93
N PRO A 21 -6.95 -5.06 -14.46
CA PRO A 21 -6.72 -6.30 -13.72
C PRO A 21 -5.31 -6.42 -13.17
N MET A 22 -4.29 -6.07 -13.97
CA MET A 22 -2.88 -6.10 -13.56
C MET A 22 -2.61 -5.12 -12.40
N THR A 23 -3.30 -3.98 -12.38
CA THR A 23 -3.20 -2.99 -11.33
C THR A 23 -3.85 -3.49 -10.03
N LYS A 24 -5.03 -4.12 -10.12
CA LYS A 24 -5.70 -4.75 -8.97
C LYS A 24 -4.90 -5.90 -8.38
N GLU A 25 -4.33 -6.77 -9.23
CA GLU A 25 -3.47 -7.86 -8.77
C GLU A 25 -2.23 -7.32 -8.05
N LYS A 26 -1.57 -6.29 -8.63
CA LYS A 26 -0.45 -5.60 -7.98
C LYS A 26 -0.85 -4.97 -6.65
N GLU A 27 -2.02 -4.37 -6.57
CA GLU A 27 -2.55 -3.79 -5.33
C GLU A 27 -2.74 -4.84 -4.23
N ILE A 28 -3.28 -6.01 -4.58
CA ILE A 28 -3.46 -7.15 -3.65
C ILE A 28 -2.09 -7.62 -3.15
N ILE A 29 -1.16 -7.89 -4.06
CA ILE A 29 0.21 -8.33 -3.71
C ILE A 29 0.91 -7.31 -2.81
N LEU A 30 0.77 -6.02 -3.12
CA LEU A 30 1.37 -4.95 -2.31
C LEU A 30 0.74 -4.89 -0.91
N ASN A 31 -0.57 -5.03 -0.78
CA ASN A 31 -1.23 -5.09 0.53
C ASN A 31 -0.80 -6.32 1.34
N GLU A 32 -0.68 -7.49 0.72
CA GLU A 32 -0.16 -8.70 1.36
C GLU A 32 1.30 -8.54 1.80
N SER A 33 2.14 -7.94 0.96
CA SER A 33 3.53 -7.61 1.29
C SER A 33 3.60 -6.66 2.50
N GLN A 34 2.66 -5.70 2.60
CA GLN A 34 2.59 -4.76 3.71
C GLN A 34 2.17 -5.45 5.01
N MET A 35 1.19 -6.37 4.95
CA MET A 35 0.73 -7.14 6.11
C MET A 35 1.77 -8.15 6.60
N SER A 36 2.58 -8.70 5.71
CA SER A 36 3.63 -9.67 6.04
C SER A 36 4.96 -9.02 6.47
N LEU A 37 5.17 -7.73 6.18
CA LEU A 37 6.40 -7.02 6.55
C LEU A 37 6.56 -6.94 8.07
N LYS A 38 7.56 -7.63 8.59
CA LYS A 38 8.00 -7.57 9.99
C LYS A 38 9.44 -7.09 10.05
N LYS A 39 9.77 -6.30 11.06
CA LYS A 39 11.14 -5.87 11.35
C LYS A 39 12.03 -7.09 11.57
N GLY A 40 11.63 -8.02 12.44
CA GLY A 40 12.42 -9.21 12.76
C GLY A 40 13.87 -8.85 13.10
N ASN A 41 14.81 -9.45 12.37
CA ASN A 41 16.26 -9.22 12.50
C ASN A 41 16.78 -8.01 11.68
N LEU A 42 15.93 -7.35 10.88
CA LEU A 42 16.33 -6.15 10.15
C LEU A 42 16.67 -5.03 11.12
N SER A 43 17.61 -4.16 10.72
CA SER A 43 17.76 -2.86 11.38
C SER A 43 16.50 -2.01 11.21
N LEU A 44 16.34 -1.00 12.06
CA LEU A 44 15.18 -0.11 11.99
C LEU A 44 15.15 0.65 10.65
N ASP A 45 16.30 1.13 10.18
CA ASP A 45 16.45 1.83 8.90
C ASP A 45 16.01 0.96 7.72
N GLU A 46 16.51 -0.29 7.65
CA GLU A 46 16.15 -1.21 6.57
C GLU A 46 14.65 -1.51 6.55
N TYR A 47 14.04 -1.67 7.73
CA TYR A 47 12.61 -1.87 7.87
C TYR A 47 11.82 -0.64 7.38
N LEU A 48 12.20 0.57 7.83
CA LEU A 48 11.57 1.83 7.42
C LEU A 48 11.66 2.04 5.91
N ARG A 49 12.83 1.80 5.32
CA ARG A 49 13.03 1.92 3.86
C ARG A 49 12.14 0.95 3.09
N LYS A 50 12.04 -0.31 3.54
CA LYS A 50 11.14 -1.30 2.92
C LYS A 50 9.68 -0.89 3.03
N PHE A 51 9.25 -0.46 4.21
CA PHE A 51 7.87 0.01 4.42
C PHE A 51 7.54 1.21 3.53
N LYS A 52 8.43 2.20 3.48
CA LYS A 52 8.27 3.41 2.65
C LYS A 52 8.14 3.07 1.17
N ASN A 53 8.96 2.14 0.68
CA ASN A 53 8.87 1.67 -0.71
C ASN A 53 7.52 1.02 -1.02
N ILE A 54 6.98 0.19 -0.11
CA ILE A 54 5.66 -0.42 -0.29
C ILE A 54 4.56 0.66 -0.35
N CYS A 55 4.62 1.67 0.52
CA CYS A 55 3.66 2.78 0.49
C CYS A 55 3.75 3.62 -0.80
N TYR A 56 4.96 3.85 -1.33
CA TYR A 56 5.12 4.53 -2.61
C TYR A 56 4.58 3.70 -3.77
N SER A 57 4.84 2.40 -3.79
CA SER A 57 4.29 1.50 -4.81
C SER A 57 2.76 1.46 -4.76
N LEU A 58 2.15 1.47 -3.56
CA LEU A 58 0.70 1.57 -3.38
C LEU A 58 0.14 2.91 -3.90
N ALA A 59 0.82 4.02 -3.63
CA ALA A 59 0.44 5.32 -4.18
C ALA A 59 0.54 5.36 -5.73
N ALA A 60 1.55 4.70 -6.31
CA ALA A 60 1.73 4.63 -7.76
C ALA A 60 0.61 3.84 -8.47
N VAL A 61 0.01 2.84 -7.80
CA VAL A 61 -1.16 2.11 -8.32
C VAL A 61 -2.49 2.80 -7.98
N LYS A 62 -2.46 4.11 -7.66
CA LYS A 62 -3.64 4.91 -7.25
C LYS A 62 -4.37 4.41 -6.01
N ASN A 63 -3.73 3.61 -5.15
CA ASN A 63 -4.24 3.22 -3.84
C ASN A 63 -3.36 3.79 -2.71
N PRO A 64 -3.40 5.11 -2.44
CA PRO A 64 -2.60 5.70 -1.38
C PRO A 64 -3.07 5.20 -0.01
N VAL A 65 -2.13 4.73 0.80
CA VAL A 65 -2.41 4.41 2.21
C VAL A 65 -2.60 5.72 2.99
N ASP A 66 -3.71 5.83 3.71
CA ASP A 66 -3.99 6.92 4.65
C ASP A 66 -2.89 7.07 5.72
N GLU A 67 -2.63 8.29 6.21
CA GLU A 67 -1.55 8.56 7.17
C GLU A 67 -1.72 7.85 8.51
N ILE A 68 -2.93 7.81 9.06
CA ILE A 68 -3.21 7.12 10.32
C ILE A 68 -2.97 5.62 10.12
N ASN A 69 -3.44 5.09 9.00
CA ASN A 69 -3.25 3.68 8.65
C ASN A 69 -1.77 3.33 8.38
N LYS A 70 -0.98 4.25 7.82
CA LYS A 70 0.49 4.08 7.66
C LYS A 70 1.16 3.90 9.02
N VAL A 71 0.85 4.77 9.99
CA VAL A 71 1.44 4.68 11.35
C VAL A 71 1.05 3.36 12.02
N PHE A 72 -0.22 2.96 11.93
CA PHE A 72 -0.67 1.70 12.51
C PHE A 72 0.02 0.48 11.88
N LYS A 73 0.06 0.41 10.54
CA LYS A 73 0.69 -0.68 9.80
C LYS A 73 2.20 -0.74 10.05
N LEU A 74 2.86 0.40 10.18
CA LEU A 74 4.27 0.49 10.54
C LEU A 74 4.51 -0.04 11.96
N ALA A 75 3.75 0.44 12.94
CA ALA A 75 3.93 0.06 14.33
C ALA A 75 3.65 -1.44 14.56
N ARG A 76 2.69 -2.01 13.82
CA ARG A 76 2.41 -3.46 13.83
C ARG A 76 3.62 -4.32 13.44
N GLY A 77 4.46 -3.86 12.50
CA GLY A 77 5.61 -4.62 12.01
C GLY A 77 6.86 -4.53 12.89
N LEU A 78 6.94 -3.57 13.82
CA LEU A 78 8.11 -3.36 14.70
C LEU A 78 8.30 -4.45 15.76
N GLY A 79 7.25 -5.21 16.07
CA GLY A 79 7.29 -6.33 17.02
C GLY A 79 6.92 -5.95 18.47
N PRO A 80 6.94 -6.92 19.40
CA PRO A 80 6.35 -6.78 20.73
C PRO A 80 7.01 -5.70 21.61
N LYS A 81 8.29 -5.39 21.38
CA LYS A 81 8.99 -4.30 22.08
C LYS A 81 8.40 -2.91 21.83
N TYR A 82 7.62 -2.77 20.76
CA TYR A 82 6.99 -1.52 20.33
C TYR A 82 5.47 -1.59 20.41
N LYS A 83 4.90 -2.65 21.02
CA LYS A 83 3.44 -2.80 21.15
C LYS A 83 2.81 -1.69 21.98
N ASP A 84 3.46 -1.26 23.05
CA ASP A 84 2.93 -0.21 23.92
C ASP A 84 2.74 1.10 23.16
N PHE A 85 3.65 1.42 22.23
CA PHE A 85 3.52 2.57 21.33
C PHE A 85 2.30 2.43 20.41
N SER A 86 2.06 1.25 19.84
CA SER A 86 0.89 0.96 19.02
C SER A 86 -0.43 1.08 19.79
N TYR A 87 -0.46 0.61 21.05
CA TYR A 87 -1.64 0.71 21.91
C TYR A 87 -1.95 2.16 22.30
N CYS A 88 -0.94 2.93 22.73
CA CYS A 88 -1.11 4.34 23.05
C CYS A 88 -1.66 5.13 21.85
N TYR A 89 -1.13 4.91 20.64
CA TYR A 89 -1.60 5.61 19.44
C TYR A 89 -3.05 5.25 19.08
N ALA A 90 -3.41 3.95 19.18
CA ALA A 90 -4.78 3.50 18.95
C ALA A 90 -5.77 4.14 19.93
N SER A 91 -5.40 4.23 21.22
CA SER A 91 -6.19 4.91 22.25
C SER A 91 -6.38 6.39 21.96
N THR A 92 -5.35 7.09 21.47
CA THR A 92 -5.47 8.52 21.14
C THR A 92 -6.36 8.80 19.93
N SER A 93 -6.45 7.88 18.95
CA SER A 93 -7.37 8.04 17.81
C SER A 93 -8.84 7.77 18.16
N SER A 94 -9.09 7.13 19.31
CA SER A 94 -10.43 6.81 19.82
C SER A 94 -10.96 7.85 20.80
N ILE A 95 -10.18 8.85 21.16
CA ILE A 95 -10.64 9.97 21.99
C ILE A 95 -11.13 11.06 21.03
N PRO A 96 -12.43 11.44 21.03
CA PRO A 96 -12.86 12.64 20.35
C PRO A 96 -12.16 13.81 21.03
N ILE A 97 -11.37 14.57 20.27
CA ILE A 97 -10.80 15.83 20.75
C ILE A 97 -11.99 16.76 20.99
N LEU A 98 -12.19 17.13 22.25
CA LEU A 98 -13.24 18.03 22.73
C LEU A 98 -12.89 19.49 22.40
#